data_AF-A0A9Q2KTN7-F1
#
_entry.id   AF-A0A9Q2KTN7-F1
#
_cell.length_a   1.000
_cell.length_b   1.000
_cell.length_c   1.000
_cell.angle_alpha   90.00
_cell.angle_beta   90.00
_cell.angle_gamma   90.00
#
_symmetry.space_group_name_H-M   'P 1'
#
loop_
_entity.id
_entity.type
_entity.pdbx_description
1 polymer ?
#
loop_
_entity_poly.entity_id
_entity_poly.type
_entity_poly.pdbx_seq_one_letter_code
_entity_poly.pdbx_strand_id
1 'polypeptide(L)'
;MTTPTQTDTASLLTILGVIAAVWALISPTNRLRLRFCMTWRDWFVGGGVFLLIHYLVFAPTLERLGLYYSLGAWKWGLDSSSAVYLLLLSVACYFFWRTRFPTLARGRVHIFRELIENLHLTRRYDELVLLVEPQLPKLISLTKRQSLLVRWIDRFDRQQIDMAAILRGERPIVLPAWRKRLNSLLQKLKSCSLVRDDASTQAHEVLLNLVTSPELTIHLAVAHPHFCLRLLQSNEAIRSDFIDHYIDALLDAPGSRLYVELKNNQNQSVGSRLYLPENNRLLRFFFADAEMALKNGLDKAIGEAVCRRLDEDNKLIEKLNKPLGSYHDAGRFRCPINSGITLFEIMIHEGIHQGLQDHMWLHYFGYFAEKILKQIAVPPDEESYQEWPTPFHFLLYRLVSIATDWAEQGARIKDSEIPEATRDGDGFDRHYISKEATKLLGSMLRDIIPSEKISAQFKTYLLEVVVRSHINIQRDANLADVSSSFLTAVIIGSDMPTKNSYRVALKREFQKIDHVMRSDASEFRQALDASLV
;
A
#
# COMPACT_ATOMS: atom_id res chain seq x y z
N MET A 1 61.16 -39.75 34.62
CA MET A 1 60.33 -38.78 35.38
C MET A 1 59.41 -38.10 34.38
N THR A 2 58.14 -38.50 34.34
CA THR A 2 57.13 -37.86 33.49
C THR A 2 56.66 -36.58 34.17
N THR A 3 57.03 -35.42 33.62
CA THR A 3 56.49 -34.12 34.05
C THR A 3 54.97 -34.17 33.94
N PRO A 4 54.22 -33.78 34.98
CA PRO A 4 52.78 -33.74 34.89
C PRO A 4 52.41 -32.64 33.89
N THR A 5 51.86 -33.05 32.73
CA THR A 5 51.15 -32.15 31.81
C THR A 5 49.99 -31.54 32.58
N GLN A 6 50.20 -30.34 33.11
CA GLN A 6 49.23 -29.58 33.86
C GLN A 6 48.19 -29.05 32.87
N THR A 7 46.92 -29.37 33.08
CA THR A 7 45.81 -28.82 32.29
C THR A 7 45.75 -27.31 32.52
N ASP A 8 46.05 -26.53 31.49
CA ASP A 8 46.01 -25.06 31.54
C ASP A 8 44.57 -24.55 31.43
N THR A 9 43.96 -24.28 32.58
CA THR A 9 42.60 -23.74 32.71
C THR A 9 42.51 -22.23 32.52
N ALA A 10 43.64 -21.51 32.41
CA ALA A 10 43.64 -20.06 32.20
C ALA A 10 43.02 -19.69 30.83
N SER A 11 43.23 -20.54 29.83
CA SER A 11 42.60 -20.44 28.51
C SER A 11 41.06 -20.45 28.59
N LEU A 12 40.48 -21.36 29.38
CA LEU A 12 39.02 -21.48 29.59
C LEU A 12 38.45 -20.25 30.30
N LEU A 13 39.15 -19.73 31.32
CA LEU A 13 38.70 -18.55 32.06
C LEU A 13 38.73 -17.29 31.18
N THR A 14 39.72 -17.19 30.29
CA THR A 14 39.82 -16.12 29.29
C THR A 14 38.68 -16.18 28.29
N ILE A 15 38.32 -17.38 27.80
CA ILE A 15 37.20 -17.59 26.88
C ILE A 15 35.87 -17.18 27.54
N LEU A 16 35.64 -17.59 28.79
CA LEU A 16 34.45 -17.20 29.55
C LEU A 16 34.37 -15.67 29.76
N GLY A 17 35.49 -15.03 30.07
CA GLY A 17 35.59 -13.58 30.20
C GLY A 17 35.24 -12.84 28.90
N VAL A 18 35.75 -13.32 27.76
CA VAL A 18 35.45 -12.75 26.44
C VAL A 18 33.98 -12.93 26.08
N ILE A 19 33.39 -14.11 26.32
CA ILE A 19 31.95 -14.34 26.07
C ILE A 19 31.09 -13.40 26.92
N ALA A 20 31.43 -13.23 28.20
CA ALA A 20 30.71 -12.31 29.09
C ALA A 20 30.82 -10.85 28.63
N ALA A 21 32.01 -10.42 28.21
CA ALA A 21 32.25 -9.07 27.68
C ALA A 21 31.47 -8.82 26.38
N VAL A 22 31.51 -9.77 25.44
CA VAL A 22 30.74 -9.69 24.18
C VAL A 22 29.25 -9.64 24.47
N TRP A 23 28.73 -10.49 25.37
CA TRP A 23 27.33 -10.47 25.75
C TRP A 23 26.91 -9.13 26.37
N ALA A 24 27.76 -8.54 27.22
CA ALA A 24 27.54 -7.22 27.80
C ALA A 24 27.47 -6.11 26.74
N LEU A 25 28.26 -6.21 25.67
CA LEU A 25 28.34 -5.24 24.57
C LEU A 25 27.18 -5.32 23.57
N ILE A 26 26.45 -6.45 23.52
CA ILE A 26 25.27 -6.60 22.64
C ILE A 26 24.13 -5.72 23.14
N SER A 27 23.60 -4.87 22.25
CA SER A 27 22.45 -4.00 22.54
C SER A 27 21.21 -4.80 22.99
N PRO A 28 20.33 -4.21 23.83
CA PRO A 28 19.09 -4.87 24.26
C PRO A 28 18.21 -5.35 23.08
N THR A 29 18.16 -4.58 21.99
CA THR A 29 17.43 -4.91 20.76
C THR A 29 18.01 -6.14 20.05
N ASN A 30 19.33 -6.29 20.00
CA ASN A 30 19.98 -7.46 19.43
C ASN A 30 19.80 -8.71 20.31
N ARG A 31 19.76 -8.57 21.64
CA ARG A 31 19.42 -9.68 22.55
C ARG A 31 18.01 -10.19 22.30
N LEU A 32 17.03 -9.30 22.11
CA LEU A 32 15.66 -9.66 21.75
C LEU A 32 15.59 -10.35 20.38
N ARG A 33 16.31 -9.83 19.37
CA ARG A 33 16.40 -10.45 18.04
C ARG A 33 16.95 -11.87 18.07
N LEU A 34 17.98 -12.12 18.87
CA LEU A 34 18.56 -13.45 19.05
C LEU A 34 17.54 -14.46 19.60
N ARG A 35 16.59 -14.03 20.44
CA ARG A 35 15.56 -14.92 21.00
C ARG A 35 14.66 -15.54 19.93
N PHE A 36 14.31 -14.84 18.87
CA PHE A 36 13.43 -15.39 17.82
C PHE A 36 14.16 -15.77 16.53
N CYS A 37 15.40 -15.33 16.32
CA CYS A 37 16.19 -15.67 15.13
C CYS A 37 17.07 -16.91 15.30
N MET A 38 17.53 -17.22 16.53
CA MET A 38 18.37 -18.40 16.77
C MET A 38 17.59 -19.70 16.61
N THR A 39 18.10 -20.59 15.76
CA THR A 39 17.55 -21.93 15.58
C THR A 39 18.26 -22.94 16.48
N TRP A 40 17.64 -24.11 16.70
CA TRP A 40 18.29 -25.22 17.40
C TRP A 40 19.59 -25.68 16.74
N ARG A 41 19.73 -25.50 15.41
CA ARG A 41 20.98 -25.78 14.69
C ARG A 41 22.11 -24.84 15.11
N ASP A 42 21.80 -23.56 15.34
CA ASP A 42 22.77 -22.56 15.76
C ASP A 42 23.35 -22.92 17.15
N TRP A 43 22.49 -23.45 18.04
CA TRP A 43 22.90 -23.99 19.34
C TRP A 43 23.77 -25.25 19.23
N PHE A 44 23.46 -26.16 18.29
CA PHE A 44 24.31 -27.33 18.04
C PHE A 44 25.68 -26.96 17.49
N VAL A 45 25.78 -25.94 16.63
CA VAL A 45 27.07 -25.46 16.13
C VAL A 45 27.90 -24.92 17.29
N GLY A 46 27.32 -24.05 18.13
CA GLY A 46 28.02 -23.52 19.31
C GLY A 46 28.41 -24.61 20.32
N GLY A 47 27.47 -25.50 20.67
CA GLY A 47 27.70 -26.60 21.61
C GLY A 47 28.69 -27.64 21.09
N GLY A 48 28.64 -27.96 19.79
CA GLY A 48 29.56 -28.89 19.15
C GLY A 48 30.99 -28.36 19.15
N VAL A 49 31.19 -27.08 18.80
CA VAL A 49 32.52 -26.46 18.87
C VAL A 49 33.00 -26.34 20.33
N PHE A 50 32.12 -26.01 21.26
CA PHE A 50 32.45 -25.96 22.69
C PHE A 50 32.94 -27.33 23.20
N LEU A 51 32.24 -28.41 22.86
CA LEU A 51 32.65 -29.78 23.20
C LEU A 51 33.98 -30.16 22.55
N LEU A 52 34.20 -29.74 21.29
CA LEU A 52 35.46 -29.98 20.59
C LEU A 52 36.64 -29.24 21.26
N ILE A 53 36.43 -27.99 21.70
CA ILE A 53 37.42 -27.23 22.47
C ILE A 53 37.73 -27.96 23.78
N HIS A 54 36.73 -28.44 24.50
CA HIS A 54 36.94 -29.18 25.75
C HIS A 54 37.67 -30.51 25.51
N TYR A 55 37.33 -31.23 24.44
CA TYR A 55 38.03 -32.45 24.04
C TYR A 55 39.52 -32.20 23.78
N LEU A 56 39.87 -31.09 23.11
CA LEU A 56 41.26 -30.71 22.84
C LEU A 56 42.02 -30.25 24.10
N VAL A 57 41.39 -29.46 24.98
CA VAL A 57 42.01 -28.98 26.23
C VAL A 57 42.25 -30.12 27.22
N PHE A 58 41.32 -31.08 27.31
CA PHE A 58 41.43 -32.26 28.18
C PHE A 58 42.05 -33.48 27.49
N ALA A 59 42.66 -33.32 26.30
CA ALA A 59 43.36 -34.40 25.60
C ALA A 59 44.39 -35.15 26.49
N PRO A 60 45.27 -34.47 27.27
CA PRO A 60 46.27 -35.16 28.09
C PRO A 60 45.66 -36.01 29.20
N THR A 61 44.51 -35.61 29.73
CA THR A 61 43.74 -36.35 30.73
C THR A 61 42.98 -37.52 30.12
N LEU A 62 42.42 -37.35 28.93
CA LEU A 62 41.71 -38.41 28.19
C LEU A 62 42.66 -39.52 27.72
N GLU A 63 43.91 -39.17 27.38
CA GLU A 63 44.97 -40.13 27.06
C GLU A 63 45.28 -41.03 28.26
N ARG A 64 45.37 -40.47 29.47
CA ARG A 64 45.60 -41.24 30.71
C ARG A 64 44.43 -42.16 31.08
N LEU A 65 43.22 -41.82 30.67
CA LEU A 65 42.00 -42.60 30.89
C LEU A 65 41.74 -43.63 29.78
N GLY A 66 42.57 -43.69 28.73
CA GLY A 66 42.39 -44.59 27.58
C GLY A 66 41.19 -44.26 26.68
N LEU A 67 40.60 -43.07 26.84
CA LEU A 67 39.42 -42.61 26.10
C LEU A 67 39.77 -41.65 24.96
N TYR A 68 41.05 -41.41 24.72
CA TYR A 68 41.52 -40.51 23.68
C TYR A 68 41.56 -41.20 22.32
N TYR A 69 40.88 -40.61 21.34
CA TYR A 69 40.95 -41.00 19.95
C TYR A 69 41.76 -39.95 19.17
N SER A 70 42.94 -40.33 18.68
CA SER A 70 43.78 -39.46 17.86
C SER A 70 43.18 -39.33 16.46
N LEU A 71 42.82 -38.10 16.07
CA LEU A 71 42.29 -37.76 14.74
C LEU A 71 43.39 -37.62 13.67
N GLY A 72 44.62 -38.06 13.95
CA GLY A 72 45.79 -37.99 13.07
C GLY A 72 46.81 -36.94 13.52
N ALA A 73 48.01 -36.96 12.92
CA ALA A 73 49.06 -36.00 13.23
C ALA A 73 48.66 -34.60 12.74
N TRP A 74 48.89 -33.58 13.58
CA TRP A 74 48.68 -32.19 13.22
C TRP A 74 49.48 -31.83 11.96
N LYS A 75 48.82 -31.20 10.99
CA LYS A 75 49.44 -30.73 9.74
C LYS A 75 49.57 -29.21 9.76
N TRP A 76 50.55 -28.67 9.04
CA TRP A 76 50.76 -27.23 8.82
C TRP A 76 51.14 -26.40 10.06
N GLY A 77 51.82 -27.02 11.04
CA GLY A 77 52.32 -26.30 12.23
C GLY A 77 51.23 -25.94 13.25
N LEU A 78 50.01 -26.50 13.10
CA LEU A 78 48.95 -26.36 14.08
C LEU A 78 49.26 -27.19 15.33
N ASP A 79 49.05 -26.61 16.51
CA ASP A 79 49.04 -27.29 17.80
C ASP A 79 47.63 -27.24 18.42
N SER A 80 47.42 -27.95 19.53
CA SER A 80 46.14 -27.96 20.22
C SER A 80 45.67 -26.54 20.61
N SER A 81 46.60 -25.65 20.98
CA SER A 81 46.34 -24.24 21.31
C SER A 81 45.80 -23.46 20.10
N SER A 82 46.48 -23.55 18.96
CA SER A 82 46.11 -22.85 17.73
C SER A 82 44.78 -23.38 17.17
N ALA A 83 44.52 -24.68 17.31
CA ALA A 83 43.25 -25.27 16.94
C ALA A 83 42.08 -24.75 17.79
N VAL A 84 42.26 -24.62 19.11
CA VAL A 84 41.27 -24.00 20.01
C VAL A 84 41.00 -22.55 19.60
N TYR A 85 42.04 -21.78 19.28
CA TYR A 85 41.89 -20.40 18.80
C TYR A 85 41.10 -20.32 17.48
N LEU A 86 41.44 -21.15 16.49
CA LEU A 86 40.73 -21.18 15.20
C LEU A 86 39.26 -21.59 15.34
N LEU A 87 38.96 -22.53 16.24
CA LEU A 87 37.59 -22.94 16.55
C LEU A 87 36.79 -21.78 17.17
N LEU A 88 37.39 -21.05 18.12
CA LEU A 88 36.77 -19.85 18.71
C LEU A 88 36.54 -18.77 17.66
N LEU A 89 37.53 -18.50 16.80
CA LEU A 89 37.41 -17.53 15.71
C LEU A 89 36.30 -17.93 14.73
N SER A 90 36.22 -19.21 14.35
CA SER A 90 35.17 -19.73 13.46
C SER A 90 33.78 -19.54 14.06
N VAL A 91 33.59 -19.81 15.36
CA VAL A 91 32.31 -19.61 16.04
C VAL A 91 31.97 -18.13 16.16
N ALA A 92 32.96 -17.28 16.46
CA ALA A 92 32.79 -15.84 16.51
C ALA A 92 32.38 -15.28 15.13
N CYS A 93 33.05 -15.68 14.05
CA CYS A 93 32.69 -15.30 12.68
C CYS A 93 31.29 -15.82 12.31
N TYR A 94 30.94 -17.05 12.67
CA TYR A 94 29.61 -17.62 12.43
C TYR A 94 28.51 -16.80 13.11
N PHE A 95 28.64 -16.50 14.41
CA PHE A 95 27.65 -15.71 15.14
C PHE A 95 27.64 -14.23 14.73
N PHE A 96 28.79 -13.67 14.34
CA PHE A 96 28.86 -12.32 13.77
C PHE A 96 28.07 -12.25 12.45
N TRP A 97 28.26 -13.22 11.55
CA TRP A 97 27.49 -13.30 10.31
C TRP A 97 25.99 -13.52 10.59
N ARG A 98 25.66 -14.40 11.55
CA ARG A 98 24.29 -14.71 11.94
C ARG A 98 23.55 -13.52 12.55
N THR A 99 24.24 -12.70 13.34
CA THR A 99 23.66 -11.46 13.92
C THR A 99 23.51 -10.35 12.89
N ARG A 100 24.34 -10.33 11.84
CA ARG A 100 24.23 -9.36 10.74
C ARG A 100 23.03 -9.60 9.82
N PHE A 101 22.65 -10.87 9.61
CA PHE A 101 21.52 -11.30 8.79
C PHE A 101 20.51 -12.12 9.62
N PRO A 102 19.82 -11.48 10.57
CA PRO A 102 18.85 -12.16 11.42
C PRO A 102 17.63 -12.54 10.59
N THR A 103 17.29 -13.83 10.57
CA THR A 103 16.09 -14.33 9.89
C THR A 103 15.20 -15.04 10.90
N LEU A 104 13.91 -14.70 10.91
CA LEU A 104 12.91 -15.29 11.80
C LEU A 104 12.90 -16.81 11.67
N ALA A 105 13.13 -17.49 12.79
CA ALA A 105 13.07 -18.93 12.85
C ALA A 105 11.60 -19.38 12.84
N ARG A 106 11.23 -20.27 11.92
CA ARG A 106 9.85 -20.75 11.77
C ARG A 106 9.26 -21.35 13.07
N GLY A 107 10.08 -22.01 13.88
CA GLY A 107 9.64 -22.58 15.16
C GLY A 107 9.51 -21.57 16.31
N ARG A 108 9.87 -20.30 16.09
CA ARG A 108 9.83 -19.24 17.11
C ARG A 108 8.93 -18.07 16.70
N VAL A 109 8.02 -18.29 15.74
CA VAL A 109 7.04 -17.29 15.33
C VAL A 109 6.13 -16.91 16.50
N HIS A 110 5.76 -17.86 17.38
CA HIS A 110 4.99 -17.58 18.60
C HIS A 110 5.70 -16.58 19.54
N ILE A 111 7.00 -16.77 19.80
CA ILE A 111 7.81 -15.85 20.63
C ILE A 111 7.84 -14.46 20.00
N PHE A 112 7.94 -14.41 18.67
CA PHE A 112 7.93 -13.16 17.93
C PHE A 112 6.55 -12.48 17.97
N ARG A 113 5.45 -13.24 17.91
CA ARG A 113 4.08 -12.73 18.07
C ARG A 113 3.87 -12.15 19.47
N GLU A 114 4.20 -12.90 20.52
CA GLU A 114 4.12 -12.42 21.91
C GLU A 114 4.93 -11.14 22.13
N LEU A 115 6.11 -11.04 21.51
CA LEU A 115 6.91 -9.82 21.57
C LEU A 115 6.21 -8.63 20.89
N ILE A 116 5.61 -8.85 19.72
CA ILE A 116 4.87 -7.80 19.01
C ILE A 116 3.65 -7.37 19.82
N GLU A 117 2.87 -8.32 20.36
CA GLU A 117 1.71 -8.03 21.20
C GLU A 117 2.11 -7.21 22.43
N ASN A 118 3.21 -7.58 23.11
CA ASN A 118 3.72 -6.79 24.23
C ASN A 118 4.17 -5.39 23.82
N LEU A 119 4.87 -5.24 22.69
CA LEU A 119 5.30 -3.93 22.19
C LEU A 119 4.11 -3.06 21.74
N HIS A 120 3.08 -3.70 21.20
CA HIS A 120 1.83 -3.05 20.82
C HIS A 120 1.08 -2.56 22.06
N LEU A 121 0.88 -3.42 23.06
CA LEU A 121 0.24 -3.08 24.35
C LEU A 121 1.00 -1.98 25.10
N THR A 122 2.34 -1.97 25.03
CA THR A 122 3.18 -0.96 25.67
C THR A 122 3.38 0.30 24.82
N ARG A 123 2.71 0.40 23.66
CA ARG A 123 2.79 1.53 22.71
C ARG A 123 4.22 1.88 22.25
N ARG A 124 5.12 0.90 22.22
CA ARG A 124 6.50 1.06 21.75
C ARG A 124 6.61 0.82 20.25
N TYR A 125 5.94 1.65 19.47
CA TYR A 125 5.78 1.44 18.02
C TYR A 125 7.09 1.55 17.24
N ASP A 126 8.00 2.44 17.62
CA ASP A 126 9.32 2.54 16.95
C ASP A 126 10.17 1.28 17.13
N GLU A 127 10.20 0.74 18.36
CA GLU A 127 10.90 -0.52 18.66
C GLU A 127 10.27 -1.68 17.87
N LEU A 128 8.94 -1.68 17.74
CA LEU A 128 8.20 -2.67 16.95
C LEU A 128 8.62 -2.61 15.47
N VAL A 129 8.64 -1.43 14.84
CA VAL A 129 9.04 -1.30 13.42
C VAL A 129 10.47 -1.79 13.21
N LEU A 130 11.40 -1.38 14.08
CA LEU A 130 12.80 -1.81 14.01
C LEU A 130 12.95 -3.33 14.09
N LEU A 131 12.08 -4.03 14.82
CA LEU A 131 12.12 -5.48 14.96
C LEU A 131 11.39 -6.21 13.82
N VAL A 132 10.30 -5.64 13.34
CA VAL A 132 9.43 -6.25 12.32
C VAL A 132 9.96 -6.04 10.90
N GLU A 133 10.43 -4.84 10.57
CA GLU A 133 10.82 -4.47 9.20
C GLU A 133 11.82 -5.46 8.57
N PRO A 134 12.91 -5.88 9.23
CA PRO A 134 13.85 -6.84 8.65
C PRO A 134 13.26 -8.23 8.44
N GLN A 135 12.20 -8.58 9.20
CA GLN A 135 11.57 -9.90 9.18
C GLN A 135 10.35 -9.96 8.25
N LEU A 136 9.85 -8.82 7.79
CA LEU A 136 8.64 -8.72 6.98
C LEU A 136 8.66 -9.59 5.71
N PRO A 137 9.73 -9.64 4.90
CA PRO A 137 9.78 -10.53 3.73
C PRO A 137 9.62 -12.00 4.12
N LYS A 138 10.19 -12.39 5.27
CA LYS A 138 10.09 -13.76 5.77
C LYS A 138 8.67 -14.06 6.23
N LEU A 139 8.01 -13.15 6.95
CA LEU A 139 6.61 -13.29 7.37
C LEU A 139 5.69 -13.47 6.17
N ILE A 140 5.82 -12.62 5.15
CA ILE A 140 5.03 -12.71 3.91
C ILE A 140 5.29 -14.05 3.19
N SER A 141 6.54 -14.52 3.16
CA SER A 141 6.87 -15.82 2.57
C SER A 141 6.28 -17.02 3.34
N LEU A 142 6.07 -16.86 4.66
CA LEU A 142 5.48 -17.89 5.51
C LEU A 142 3.97 -17.98 5.27
N THR A 143 3.28 -16.84 5.10
CA THR A 143 1.82 -16.82 4.84
C THR A 143 1.45 -17.32 3.45
N LYS A 144 2.29 -17.09 2.42
CA LYS A 144 2.04 -17.60 1.05
C LYS A 144 2.24 -19.11 0.89
N ARG A 145 2.83 -19.80 1.87
CA ARG A 145 3.09 -21.25 1.81
C ARG A 145 1.97 -22.05 2.47
N GLN A 146 0.81 -22.14 1.82
CA GLN A 146 -0.05 -23.31 2.04
C GLN A 146 0.73 -24.55 1.63
N SER A 147 0.95 -25.48 2.56
CA SER A 147 1.81 -26.62 2.28
C SER A 147 1.19 -27.47 1.17
N LEU A 148 1.88 -27.60 0.03
CA LEU A 148 1.51 -28.54 -1.03
C LEU A 148 1.25 -29.94 -0.48
N LEU A 149 1.90 -30.27 0.64
CA LEU A 149 1.70 -31.49 1.43
C LEU A 149 0.29 -31.62 2.03
N VAL A 150 -0.31 -30.56 2.59
CA VAL A 150 -1.70 -30.61 3.10
C VAL A 150 -2.67 -30.86 1.94
N ARG A 151 -2.46 -30.21 0.79
CA ARG A 151 -3.27 -30.43 -0.43
C ARG A 151 -3.11 -31.85 -1.00
N TRP A 152 -1.91 -32.43 -0.87
CA TRP A 152 -1.62 -33.81 -1.28
C TRP A 152 -2.21 -34.83 -0.30
N ILE A 153 -2.08 -34.58 1.00
CA ILE A 153 -2.62 -35.41 2.07
C ILE A 153 -4.15 -35.42 1.99
N ASP A 154 -4.83 -34.28 1.80
CA ASP A 154 -6.29 -34.23 1.61
C ASP A 154 -6.75 -34.99 0.35
N ARG A 155 -5.93 -35.01 -0.70
CA ARG A 155 -6.22 -35.79 -1.92
C ARG A 155 -6.12 -37.31 -1.67
N PHE A 156 -5.30 -37.74 -0.70
CA PHE A 156 -5.13 -39.15 -0.30
C PHE A 156 -6.03 -39.56 0.88
N ASP A 157 -6.41 -38.62 1.75
CA ASP A 157 -7.23 -38.81 2.97
C ASP A 157 -8.74 -38.64 2.67
N ARG A 158 -9.13 -38.51 1.39
CA ARG A 158 -10.53 -38.56 0.94
C ARG A 158 -11.07 -39.97 1.14
N GLN A 159 -11.37 -40.30 2.39
CA GLN A 159 -12.20 -41.42 2.79
C GLN A 159 -13.54 -41.28 2.04
N GLN A 160 -13.76 -42.12 1.03
CA GLN A 160 -15.11 -42.47 0.60
C GLN A 160 -15.77 -43.22 1.77
N ILE A 161 -16.19 -42.51 2.81
CA ILE A 161 -17.21 -43.01 3.72
C ILE A 161 -18.52 -42.76 2.99
N ASP A 162 -18.99 -43.79 2.30
CA ASP A 162 -20.34 -43.78 1.76
C ASP A 162 -21.32 -43.90 2.93
N MET A 163 -21.74 -42.75 3.47
CA MET A 163 -22.74 -42.67 4.55
C MET A 163 -24.04 -43.39 4.17
N ALA A 164 -24.34 -43.52 2.87
CA ALA A 164 -25.50 -44.24 2.39
C ALA A 164 -25.36 -45.77 2.47
N ALA A 165 -24.14 -46.32 2.51
CA ALA A 165 -23.89 -47.75 2.72
C ALA A 165 -23.94 -48.14 4.22
N ILE A 166 -23.49 -47.24 5.10
CA ILE A 166 -23.56 -47.42 6.56
C ILE A 166 -25.01 -47.38 7.07
N LEU A 167 -25.82 -46.45 6.56
CA LEU A 167 -27.25 -46.36 6.89
C LEU A 167 -28.06 -47.57 6.37
N ARG A 168 -27.51 -48.34 5.41
CA ARG A 168 -28.10 -49.60 4.89
C ARG A 168 -27.66 -50.85 5.66
N GLY A 169 -26.82 -50.71 6.68
CA GLY A 169 -26.39 -51.84 7.54
C GLY A 169 -25.28 -52.72 6.94
N GLU A 170 -24.59 -52.28 5.89
CA GLU A 170 -23.48 -53.02 5.32
C GLU A 170 -22.21 -52.92 6.19
N ARG A 171 -21.50 -54.04 6.34
CA ARG A 171 -20.27 -54.07 7.15
C ARG A 171 -19.14 -53.30 6.44
N PRO A 172 -18.38 -52.46 7.16
CA PRO A 172 -17.32 -51.68 6.56
C PRO A 172 -16.21 -52.58 6.00
N ILE A 173 -15.74 -52.25 4.79
CA ILE A 173 -14.63 -52.93 4.11
C ILE A 173 -13.39 -52.90 5.01
N VAL A 174 -12.88 -54.07 5.40
CA VAL A 174 -11.68 -54.18 6.23
C VAL A 174 -10.46 -53.78 5.40
N LEU A 175 -9.93 -52.58 5.67
CA LEU A 175 -8.72 -52.08 5.01
C LEU A 175 -7.50 -52.97 5.34
N PRO A 176 -6.60 -53.21 4.36
CA PRO A 176 -5.41 -54.01 4.57
C PRO A 176 -4.44 -53.35 5.57
N ALA A 177 -3.76 -54.16 6.40
CA ALA A 177 -2.95 -53.69 7.54
C ALA A 177 -1.83 -52.70 7.16
N TRP A 178 -1.29 -52.80 5.94
CA TRP A 178 -0.27 -51.86 5.44
C TRP A 178 -0.85 -50.45 5.21
N ARG A 179 -2.11 -50.32 4.75
CA ARG A 179 -2.79 -49.00 4.62
C ARG A 179 -3.07 -48.38 5.98
N LYS A 180 -3.37 -49.17 7.02
CA LYS A 180 -3.49 -48.65 8.39
C LYS A 180 -2.16 -48.12 8.93
N ARG A 181 -1.04 -48.80 8.65
CA ARG A 181 0.32 -48.31 9.00
C ARG A 181 0.73 -47.07 8.19
N LEU A 182 0.36 -47.02 6.91
CA LEU A 182 0.63 -45.88 6.05
C LEU A 182 -0.21 -44.66 6.48
N ASN A 183 -1.48 -44.86 6.84
CA ASN A 183 -2.33 -43.81 7.43
C ASN A 183 -1.81 -43.35 8.80
N SER A 184 -1.30 -44.22 9.66
CA SER A 184 -0.75 -43.78 10.95
C SER A 184 0.56 -42.99 10.81
N LEU A 185 1.40 -43.33 9.82
CA LEU A 185 2.58 -42.55 9.44
C LEU A 185 2.19 -41.23 8.77
N LEU A 186 1.20 -41.24 7.88
CA LEU A 186 0.64 -40.03 7.25
C LEU A 186 -0.03 -39.12 8.27
N GLN A 187 -0.70 -39.66 9.29
CA GLN A 187 -1.27 -38.87 10.38
C GLN A 187 -0.19 -38.26 11.29
N LYS A 188 0.92 -38.96 11.54
CA LYS A 188 2.10 -38.38 12.21
C LYS A 188 2.77 -37.28 11.36
N LEU A 189 2.79 -37.44 10.04
CA LEU A 189 3.23 -36.40 9.11
C LEU A 189 2.23 -35.24 9.04
N LYS A 190 0.92 -35.51 9.12
CA LYS A 190 -0.16 -34.53 9.19
C LYS A 190 -0.04 -33.72 10.48
N SER A 191 0.20 -34.33 11.63
CA SER A 191 0.44 -33.60 12.88
C SER A 191 1.73 -32.76 12.85
N CYS A 192 2.83 -33.26 12.28
CA CYS A 192 4.02 -32.44 12.03
C CYS A 192 3.77 -31.31 11.00
N SER A 193 2.85 -31.52 10.05
CA SER A 193 2.44 -30.52 9.08
C SER A 193 1.45 -29.49 9.66
N LEU A 194 0.62 -29.87 10.63
CA LEU A 194 -0.28 -28.98 11.36
C LEU A 194 0.52 -28.05 12.29
N VAL A 195 1.58 -28.55 12.93
CA VAL A 195 2.58 -27.68 13.61
C VAL A 195 3.32 -26.76 12.61
N ARG A 196 3.44 -27.17 11.35
CA ARG A 196 3.95 -26.28 10.27
C ARG A 196 2.91 -25.25 9.81
N ASP A 197 1.64 -25.55 9.95
CA ASP A 197 0.50 -24.66 9.65
C ASP A 197 0.33 -23.61 10.75
N ASP A 198 0.57 -23.98 12.01
CA ASP A 198 0.58 -23.06 13.16
C ASP A 198 1.52 -21.86 12.95
N ALA A 199 2.75 -22.07 12.45
CA ALA A 199 3.66 -20.96 12.12
C ALA A 199 3.18 -20.07 10.94
N SER A 200 2.36 -20.62 10.03
CA SER A 200 1.74 -19.86 8.95
C SER A 200 0.57 -19.02 9.49
N THR A 201 -0.29 -19.64 10.30
CA THR A 201 -1.41 -18.97 10.99
C THR A 201 -0.91 -17.86 11.90
N GLN A 202 0.10 -18.12 12.73
CA GLN A 202 0.70 -17.11 13.59
C GLN A 202 1.36 -15.97 12.80
N ALA A 203 2.02 -16.27 11.68
CA ALA A 203 2.57 -15.21 10.82
C ALA A 203 1.47 -14.37 10.17
N HIS A 204 0.34 -14.99 9.82
CA HIS A 204 -0.83 -14.30 9.29
C HIS A 204 -1.49 -13.41 10.35
N GLU A 205 -1.70 -13.92 11.58
CA GLU A 205 -2.20 -13.15 12.72
C GLU A 205 -1.29 -11.97 13.04
N VAL A 206 0.04 -12.16 13.02
CA VAL A 206 1.00 -11.07 13.21
C VAL A 206 0.80 -9.97 12.16
N LEU A 207 0.70 -10.33 10.87
CA LEU A 207 0.50 -9.34 9.82
C LEU A 207 -0.86 -8.65 9.93
N LEU A 208 -1.91 -9.39 10.30
CA LEU A 208 -3.24 -8.86 10.52
C LEU A 208 -3.25 -7.87 11.69
N ASN A 209 -2.68 -8.24 12.84
CA ASN A 209 -2.57 -7.34 14.00
C ASN A 209 -1.81 -6.04 13.71
N LEU A 210 -0.76 -6.11 12.87
CA LEU A 210 0.02 -4.94 12.44
C LEU A 210 -0.80 -3.96 11.58
N VAL A 211 -1.82 -4.46 10.89
CA VAL A 211 -2.61 -3.70 9.93
C VAL A 211 -3.94 -3.26 10.50
N THR A 212 -4.56 -4.07 11.36
CA THR A 212 -5.89 -3.82 11.90
C THR A 212 -5.88 -2.79 13.03
N SER A 213 -4.74 -2.52 13.67
CA SER A 213 -4.67 -1.56 14.77
C SER A 213 -4.68 -0.11 14.27
N PRO A 214 -5.72 0.71 14.58
CA PRO A 214 -5.80 2.08 14.08
C PRO A 214 -4.72 2.99 14.69
N GLU A 215 -4.46 2.88 16.01
CA GLU A 215 -3.43 3.67 16.69
C GLU A 215 -2.03 3.44 16.11
N LEU A 216 -1.72 2.17 15.81
CA LEU A 216 -0.46 1.81 15.16
C LEU A 216 -0.40 2.38 13.74
N THR A 217 -1.44 2.21 12.93
CA THR A 217 -1.49 2.74 11.56
C THR A 217 -1.29 4.25 11.51
N ILE A 218 -1.93 5.01 12.41
CA ILE A 218 -1.76 6.46 12.52
C ILE A 218 -0.30 6.81 12.81
N HIS A 219 0.31 6.14 13.79
CA HIS A 219 1.71 6.37 14.14
C HIS A 219 2.65 6.03 12.98
N LEU A 220 2.44 4.89 12.33
CA LEU A 220 3.27 4.42 11.22
C LEU A 220 3.15 5.33 9.99
N ALA A 221 1.97 5.87 9.70
CA ALA A 221 1.76 6.79 8.59
C ALA A 221 2.61 8.05 8.68
N VAL A 222 2.83 8.56 9.90
CA VAL A 222 3.62 9.77 10.12
C VAL A 222 5.11 9.44 10.30
N ALA A 223 5.44 8.47 11.16
CA ALA A 223 6.82 8.20 11.57
C ALA A 223 7.58 7.27 10.61
N HIS A 224 6.90 6.26 10.05
CA HIS A 224 7.52 5.21 9.21
C HIS A 224 6.74 4.95 7.90
N PRO A 225 6.44 5.98 7.08
CA PRO A 225 5.58 5.84 5.89
C PRO A 225 6.10 4.80 4.89
N HIS A 226 7.42 4.64 4.75
CA HIS A 226 8.01 3.65 3.84
C HIS A 226 7.88 2.20 4.33
N PHE A 227 7.73 1.99 5.64
CA PHE A 227 7.43 0.67 6.18
C PHE A 227 6.01 0.24 5.77
N CYS A 228 5.04 1.16 5.81
CA CYS A 228 3.67 0.91 5.36
C CYS A 228 3.61 0.53 3.88
N LEU A 229 4.45 1.11 3.02
CA LEU A 229 4.54 0.71 1.61
C LEU A 229 4.91 -0.77 1.44
N ARG A 230 5.80 -1.29 2.30
CA ARG A 230 6.16 -2.72 2.28
C ARG A 230 5.03 -3.61 2.80
N LEU A 231 4.20 -3.11 3.72
CA LEU A 231 2.99 -3.81 4.16
C LEU A 231 1.94 -3.87 3.06
N LEU A 232 1.78 -2.80 2.27
CA LEU A 232 0.87 -2.76 1.12
C LEU A 232 1.26 -3.73 0.00
N GLN A 233 2.54 -4.11 -0.10
CA GLN A 233 3.02 -5.15 -1.00
C GLN A 233 2.71 -6.59 -0.54
N SER A 234 2.00 -6.76 0.59
CA SER A 234 1.69 -8.08 1.18
C SER A 234 0.42 -8.73 0.60
N ASN A 235 -0.24 -9.63 1.34
CA ASN A 235 -1.38 -10.39 0.82
C ASN A 235 -2.62 -9.50 0.61
N GLU A 236 -3.43 -9.82 -0.40
CA GLU A 236 -4.58 -9.03 -0.84
C GLU A 236 -5.63 -8.79 0.26
N ALA A 237 -5.95 -9.81 1.07
CA ALA A 237 -6.91 -9.68 2.17
C ALA A 237 -6.44 -8.77 3.32
N ILE A 238 -5.12 -8.56 3.47
CA ILE A 238 -4.54 -7.66 4.48
C ILE A 238 -4.48 -6.22 3.92
N ARG A 239 -4.53 -6.07 2.60
CA ARG A 239 -4.28 -4.80 1.90
C ARG A 239 -5.49 -3.85 1.91
N SER A 240 -6.71 -4.37 1.74
CA SER A 240 -7.92 -3.56 1.54
C SER A 240 -8.26 -2.67 2.75
N ASP A 241 -8.23 -3.23 3.95
CA ASP A 241 -8.62 -2.46 5.13
C ASP A 241 -7.46 -1.54 5.58
N PHE A 242 -6.22 -1.96 5.31
CA PHE A 242 -5.04 -1.17 5.66
C PHE A 242 -4.95 0.14 4.89
N ILE A 243 -5.19 0.09 3.57
CA ILE A 243 -4.99 1.26 2.71
C ILE A 243 -5.98 2.37 3.08
N ASP A 244 -7.23 2.02 3.39
CA ASP A 244 -8.26 2.97 3.81
C ASP A 244 -7.81 3.73 5.06
N HIS A 245 -7.36 3.02 6.11
CA HIS A 245 -6.86 3.63 7.34
C HIS A 245 -5.54 4.40 7.14
N TYR A 246 -4.65 3.89 6.29
CA TYR A 246 -3.35 4.51 6.03
C TYR A 246 -3.49 5.84 5.28
N ILE A 247 -4.30 5.88 4.22
CA ILE A 247 -4.58 7.10 3.47
C ILE A 247 -5.29 8.11 4.36
N ASP A 248 -6.25 7.66 5.16
CA ASP A 248 -6.95 8.53 6.10
C ASP A 248 -6.00 9.17 7.11
N ALA A 249 -5.08 8.40 7.70
CA ALA A 249 -4.07 8.89 8.62
C ALA A 249 -3.07 9.86 7.95
N LEU A 250 -2.67 9.59 6.70
CA LEU A 250 -1.80 10.50 5.96
C LEU A 250 -2.46 11.85 5.69
N LEU A 251 -3.76 11.86 5.35
CA LEU A 251 -4.54 13.06 5.10
C LEU A 251 -4.84 13.82 6.40
N ASP A 252 -5.03 13.12 7.52
CA ASP A 252 -5.30 13.73 8.82
C ASP A 252 -4.11 14.51 9.41
N ALA A 253 -2.89 14.17 8.97
CA ALA A 253 -1.67 14.80 9.46
C ALA A 253 -1.04 15.74 8.40
N PRO A 254 -1.27 17.08 8.45
CA PRO A 254 -0.65 18.04 7.52
C PRO A 254 0.89 18.05 7.50
N GLY A 255 1.52 17.51 8.56
CA GLY A 255 2.97 17.33 8.65
C GLY A 255 3.48 16.00 8.06
N SER A 256 2.59 15.15 7.54
CA SER A 256 2.97 13.86 6.98
C SER A 256 3.83 14.03 5.71
N ARG A 257 4.58 12.97 5.39
CA ARG A 257 5.43 12.96 4.20
C ARG A 257 4.63 13.17 2.91
N LEU A 258 3.35 12.78 2.90
CA LEU A 258 2.44 13.00 1.77
C LEU A 258 2.34 14.48 1.39
N TYR A 259 2.06 15.36 2.36
CA TYR A 259 1.92 16.80 2.11
C TYR A 259 3.23 17.43 1.64
N VAL A 260 4.36 16.95 2.16
CA VAL A 260 5.69 17.42 1.72
C VAL A 260 5.94 17.03 0.26
N GLU A 261 5.64 15.79 -0.12
CA GLU A 261 5.80 15.33 -1.51
C GLU A 261 4.83 16.07 -2.44
N LEU A 262 3.55 16.22 -2.09
CA LEU A 262 2.56 16.97 -2.89
C LEU A 262 2.95 18.44 -3.08
N LYS A 263 3.38 19.12 -2.01
CA LYS A 263 3.81 20.52 -2.09
C LYS A 263 5.03 20.71 -2.99
N ASN A 264 5.96 19.76 -2.96
CA ASN A 264 7.16 19.82 -3.80
C ASN A 264 6.91 19.29 -5.23
N ASN A 265 5.76 18.67 -5.50
CA ASN A 265 5.41 18.10 -6.78
C ASN A 265 4.53 19.05 -7.62
N GLN A 266 5.12 20.15 -8.09
CA GLN A 266 4.42 21.17 -8.89
C GLN A 266 4.90 21.19 -10.35
N ASN A 267 5.92 20.41 -10.69
CA ASN A 267 6.47 20.38 -12.05
C ASN A 267 5.59 19.51 -12.95
N GLN A 268 5.28 20.03 -14.13
CA GLN A 268 4.53 19.33 -15.16
C GLN A 268 5.48 18.60 -16.12
N SER A 269 5.00 17.51 -16.71
CA SER A 269 5.72 16.72 -17.70
C SER A 269 5.19 16.98 -19.11
N VAL A 270 3.93 16.63 -19.38
CA VAL A 270 3.24 16.83 -20.65
C VAL A 270 1.85 17.39 -20.36
N GLY A 271 1.52 18.55 -20.94
CA GLY A 271 0.28 19.25 -20.60
C GLY A 271 0.25 19.55 -19.11
N SER A 272 -0.81 19.12 -18.42
CA SER A 272 -1.00 19.32 -16.98
C SER A 272 -0.60 18.09 -16.15
N ARG A 273 -0.14 17.00 -16.78
CA ARG A 273 0.33 15.80 -16.09
C ARG A 273 1.53 16.14 -15.20
N LEU A 274 1.38 15.93 -13.90
CA LEU A 274 2.44 16.13 -12.92
C LEU A 274 3.57 15.12 -13.12
N TYR A 275 4.81 15.60 -13.10
CA TYR A 275 5.99 14.76 -13.11
C TYR A 275 6.12 14.01 -11.77
N LEU A 276 6.51 12.73 -11.79
CA LEU A 276 6.73 11.94 -10.57
C LEU A 276 8.23 11.66 -10.37
N PRO A 277 8.96 12.55 -9.68
CA PRO A 277 10.40 12.41 -9.48
C PRO A 277 10.73 11.24 -8.54
N GLU A 278 11.93 10.67 -8.66
CA GLU A 278 12.34 9.47 -7.91
C GLU A 278 12.40 9.68 -6.39
N ASN A 279 12.60 10.93 -5.96
CA ASN A 279 12.63 11.31 -4.55
C ASN A 279 11.23 11.30 -3.88
N ASN A 280 10.15 11.36 -4.68
CA ASN A 280 8.77 11.27 -4.21
C ASN A 280 8.36 9.79 -4.11
N ARG A 281 8.90 9.12 -3.10
CA ARG A 281 8.75 7.67 -2.91
C ARG A 281 7.31 7.26 -2.62
N LEU A 282 6.52 8.09 -1.92
CA LEU A 282 5.10 7.78 -1.66
C LEU A 282 4.29 7.94 -2.94
N LEU A 283 4.37 9.11 -3.60
CA LEU A 283 3.59 9.37 -4.80
C LEU A 283 3.94 8.38 -5.92
N ARG A 284 5.24 8.07 -6.11
CA ARG A 284 5.67 7.10 -7.11
C ARG A 284 5.17 5.69 -6.79
N PHE A 285 5.17 5.28 -5.52
CA PHE A 285 4.63 3.97 -5.14
C PHE A 285 3.15 3.84 -5.48
N PHE A 286 2.38 4.91 -5.27
CA PHE A 286 0.94 4.89 -5.47
C PHE A 286 0.51 5.10 -6.92
N PHE A 287 1.22 5.92 -7.69
CA PHE A 287 0.72 6.41 -8.97
C PHE A 287 1.58 6.05 -10.19
N ALA A 288 2.82 5.57 -10.01
CA ALA A 288 3.65 5.22 -11.17
C ALA A 288 3.08 4.04 -11.98
N ASP A 289 2.26 3.20 -11.36
CA ASP A 289 1.53 2.10 -11.99
C ASP A 289 0.04 2.25 -11.64
N ALA A 290 -0.74 2.72 -12.61
CA ALA A 290 -2.16 3.02 -12.41
C ALA A 290 -3.00 1.75 -12.20
N GLU A 291 -2.61 0.63 -12.82
CA GLU A 291 -3.29 -0.66 -12.64
C GLU A 291 -3.08 -1.18 -11.20
N MET A 292 -1.87 -1.03 -10.67
CA MET A 292 -1.57 -1.36 -9.28
C MET A 292 -2.33 -0.46 -8.30
N ALA A 293 -2.47 0.83 -8.61
CA ALA A 293 -3.26 1.76 -7.80
C ALA A 293 -4.71 1.28 -7.64
N LEU A 294 -5.34 0.90 -8.75
CA LEU A 294 -6.70 0.37 -8.80
C LEU A 294 -6.82 -0.96 -8.05
N LYS A 295 -5.91 -1.92 -8.31
CA LYS A 295 -5.87 -3.22 -7.61
C LYS A 295 -5.73 -3.08 -6.10
N ASN A 296 -5.11 -1.99 -5.64
CA ASN A 296 -4.93 -1.72 -4.23
C ASN A 296 -6.14 -1.03 -3.58
N GLY A 297 -7.14 -0.58 -4.35
CA GLY A 297 -8.30 0.17 -3.83
C GLY A 297 -7.97 1.59 -3.40
N LEU A 298 -6.93 2.19 -3.99
CA LEU A 298 -6.44 3.51 -3.60
C LEU A 298 -7.47 4.63 -3.88
N ASP A 299 -8.15 4.52 -5.02
CA ASP A 299 -9.26 5.35 -5.44
C ASP A 299 -10.37 5.43 -4.38
N LYS A 300 -10.83 4.27 -3.89
CA LYS A 300 -11.82 4.18 -2.82
C LYS A 300 -11.29 4.79 -1.53
N ALA A 301 -10.05 4.45 -1.13
CA ALA A 301 -9.43 4.95 0.09
C ALA A 301 -9.37 6.48 0.13
N ILE A 302 -8.95 7.12 -0.97
CA ILE A 302 -8.91 8.58 -1.09
C ILE A 302 -10.34 9.14 -1.13
N GLY A 303 -11.19 8.55 -1.96
CA GLY A 303 -12.58 8.97 -2.17
C GLY A 303 -13.38 9.04 -0.87
N GLU A 304 -13.41 7.94 -0.12
CA GLU A 304 -14.10 7.86 1.16
C GLU A 304 -13.50 8.80 2.21
N ALA A 305 -12.17 8.93 2.26
CA ALA A 305 -11.50 9.83 3.20
C ALA A 305 -11.86 11.31 2.97
N VAL A 306 -12.01 11.73 1.72
CA VAL A 306 -12.44 13.09 1.38
C VAL A 306 -13.93 13.28 1.65
N CYS A 307 -14.77 12.34 1.22
CA CYS A 307 -16.21 12.37 1.48
C CYS A 307 -16.52 12.48 2.97
N ARG A 308 -15.89 11.64 3.80
CA ARG A 308 -16.06 11.67 5.26
C ARG A 308 -15.74 13.03 5.87
N ARG A 309 -14.66 13.67 5.43
CA ARG A 309 -14.28 15.02 5.90
C ARG A 309 -15.28 16.09 5.46
N LEU A 310 -15.84 15.97 4.26
CA LEU A 310 -16.89 16.86 3.78
C LEU A 310 -18.25 16.67 4.49
N ASP A 311 -18.50 15.48 5.04
CA ASP A 311 -19.73 15.18 5.78
C ASP A 311 -19.61 15.47 7.28
N GLU A 312 -18.47 15.15 7.90
CA GLU A 312 -18.33 15.03 9.36
C GLU A 312 -17.41 16.09 10.01
N ASP A 313 -16.43 16.67 9.30
CA ASP A 313 -15.48 17.62 9.88
C ASP A 313 -15.99 19.06 9.84
N ASN A 314 -16.86 19.38 10.80
CA ASN A 314 -17.46 20.71 10.95
C ASN A 314 -16.43 21.84 11.10
N LYS A 315 -15.28 21.57 11.74
CA LYS A 315 -14.23 22.59 11.94
C LYS A 315 -13.54 22.92 10.62
N LEU A 316 -13.27 21.91 9.81
CA LEU A 316 -12.73 22.11 8.46
C LEU A 316 -13.74 22.83 7.57
N ILE A 317 -15.01 22.43 7.61
CA ILE A 317 -16.09 23.08 6.84
C ILE A 317 -16.21 24.57 7.19
N GLU A 318 -16.23 24.91 8.49
CA GLU A 318 -16.27 26.31 8.92
C GLU A 318 -15.06 27.09 8.40
N LYS A 319 -13.87 26.49 8.44
CA LYS A 319 -12.64 27.10 7.94
C LYS A 319 -12.67 27.32 6.42
N LEU A 320 -13.28 26.41 5.65
CA LEU A 320 -13.35 26.48 4.18
C LEU A 320 -14.46 27.41 3.66
N ASN A 321 -15.36 27.87 4.53
CA ASN A 321 -16.33 28.93 4.25
C ASN A 321 -15.83 30.33 4.63
N LYS A 322 -14.65 30.45 5.26
CA LYS A 322 -14.04 31.77 5.54
C LYS A 322 -13.54 32.42 4.25
N PRO A 323 -13.28 33.75 4.26
CA PRO A 323 -12.75 34.43 3.09
C PRO A 323 -11.44 33.78 2.63
N LEU A 324 -11.21 33.74 1.31
CA LEU A 324 -10.10 32.99 0.70
C LEU A 324 -8.74 33.25 1.36
N GLY A 325 -8.40 34.52 1.58
CA GLY A 325 -7.13 34.92 2.21
C GLY A 325 -5.92 34.23 1.58
N SER A 326 -5.00 33.72 2.41
CA SER A 326 -3.80 33.00 1.94
C SER A 326 -4.04 31.52 1.60
N TYR A 327 -5.30 31.10 1.42
CA TYR A 327 -5.61 29.70 1.14
C TYR A 327 -5.02 29.26 -0.20
N HIS A 328 -5.19 30.09 -1.24
CA HIS A 328 -4.69 29.80 -2.58
C HIS A 328 -3.19 29.51 -2.58
N ASP A 329 -2.37 30.34 -1.92
CA ASP A 329 -0.91 30.23 -2.03
C ASP A 329 -0.29 29.25 -1.02
N ALA A 330 -0.86 29.14 0.19
CA ALA A 330 -0.26 28.38 1.28
C ALA A 330 -1.22 27.39 1.93
N GLY A 331 -2.47 27.80 2.17
CA GLY A 331 -3.44 26.99 2.92
C GLY A 331 -3.83 25.68 2.21
N ARG A 332 -3.89 25.69 0.87
CA ARG A 332 -4.23 24.52 0.06
C ARG A 332 -3.29 23.32 0.28
N PHE A 333 -2.01 23.59 0.57
CA PHE A 333 -0.99 22.56 0.82
C PHE A 333 -1.07 21.94 2.22
N ARG A 334 -2.07 22.33 3.01
CA ARG A 334 -2.38 21.74 4.33
C ARG A 334 -3.85 21.31 4.41
N CYS A 335 -4.58 21.38 3.30
CA CYS A 335 -5.99 21.04 3.25
C CYS A 335 -6.13 19.58 2.80
N PRO A 336 -6.76 18.70 3.60
CA PRO A 336 -6.93 17.29 3.22
C PRO A 336 -7.82 17.11 1.99
N ILE A 337 -8.83 17.97 1.80
CA ILE A 337 -9.70 17.92 0.62
C ILE A 337 -8.91 18.28 -0.64
N ASN A 338 -8.12 19.37 -0.58
CA ASN A 338 -7.26 19.76 -1.70
C ASN A 338 -6.22 18.68 -2.01
N SER A 339 -5.62 18.06 -0.98
CA SER A 339 -4.68 16.96 -1.17
C SER A 339 -5.34 15.75 -1.81
N GLY A 340 -6.53 15.34 -1.35
CA GLY A 340 -7.30 14.26 -1.96
C GLY A 340 -7.64 14.51 -3.44
N ILE A 341 -8.07 15.73 -3.78
CA ILE A 341 -8.28 16.16 -5.18
C ILE A 341 -6.99 16.04 -5.99
N THR A 342 -5.83 16.43 -5.43
CA THR A 342 -4.52 16.32 -6.10
C THR A 342 -4.10 14.86 -6.29
N LEU A 343 -4.42 13.98 -5.35
CA LEU A 343 -4.12 12.56 -5.49
C LEU A 343 -4.92 11.93 -6.63
N PHE A 344 -6.21 12.28 -6.75
CA PHE A 344 -7.01 11.91 -7.91
C PHE A 344 -6.45 12.51 -9.20
N GLU A 345 -6.10 13.80 -9.22
CA GLU A 345 -5.47 14.46 -10.37
C GLU A 345 -4.29 13.65 -10.91
N ILE A 346 -3.35 13.29 -10.03
CA ILE A 346 -2.18 12.46 -10.40
C ILE A 346 -2.61 11.08 -10.89
N MET A 347 -3.47 10.38 -10.14
CA MET A 347 -3.90 9.01 -10.45
C MET A 347 -4.58 8.93 -11.81
N ILE A 348 -5.53 9.82 -12.08
CA ILE A 348 -6.29 9.85 -13.33
C ILE A 348 -5.38 10.22 -14.51
N HIS A 349 -4.47 11.17 -14.34
CA HIS A 349 -3.47 11.46 -15.37
C HIS A 349 -2.60 10.25 -15.71
N GLU A 350 -2.09 9.54 -14.71
CA GLU A 350 -1.28 8.36 -14.95
C GLU A 350 -2.07 7.25 -15.66
N GLY A 351 -3.34 7.01 -15.30
CA GLY A 351 -4.17 6.04 -16.01
C GLY A 351 -4.49 6.44 -17.45
N ILE A 352 -4.70 7.74 -17.75
CA ILE A 352 -4.88 8.23 -19.13
C ILE A 352 -3.65 7.90 -19.98
N HIS A 353 -2.45 8.23 -19.48
CA HIS A 353 -1.21 8.04 -20.23
C HIS A 353 -0.79 6.56 -20.35
N GLN A 354 -1.18 5.72 -19.38
CA GLN A 354 -0.96 4.27 -19.41
C GLN A 354 -2.07 3.51 -20.18
N GLY A 355 -3.08 4.22 -20.72
CA GLY A 355 -4.15 3.63 -21.54
C GLY A 355 -5.13 2.75 -20.78
N LEU A 356 -5.32 3.00 -19.48
CA LEU A 356 -6.17 2.16 -18.62
C LEU A 356 -7.64 2.20 -19.08
N GLN A 357 -8.27 1.03 -19.15
CA GLN A 357 -9.68 0.85 -19.56
C GLN A 357 -10.65 0.82 -18.36
N ASP A 358 -10.22 1.40 -17.24
CA ASP A 358 -11.00 1.60 -16.02
C ASP A 358 -10.91 3.09 -15.66
N HIS A 359 -12.04 3.66 -15.25
CA HIS A 359 -12.15 5.09 -14.98
C HIS A 359 -11.65 5.48 -13.57
N MET A 360 -11.11 4.51 -12.81
CA MET A 360 -10.51 4.68 -11.49
C MET A 360 -11.38 5.48 -10.52
N TRP A 361 -12.70 5.26 -10.63
CA TRP A 361 -13.72 5.96 -9.86
C TRP A 361 -13.58 7.49 -9.89
N LEU A 362 -13.17 8.08 -11.03
CA LEU A 362 -13.09 9.53 -11.22
C LEU A 362 -14.41 10.26 -10.85
N HIS A 363 -15.53 9.54 -10.89
CA HIS A 363 -16.85 10.02 -10.47
C HIS A 363 -16.93 10.45 -8.99
N TYR A 364 -15.92 10.13 -8.15
CA TYR A 364 -15.77 10.75 -6.82
C TYR A 364 -15.75 12.27 -6.85
N PHE A 365 -15.25 12.90 -7.93
CA PHE A 365 -15.32 14.34 -8.10
C PHE A 365 -16.77 14.86 -8.10
N GLY A 366 -17.71 14.10 -8.64
CA GLY A 366 -19.14 14.41 -8.60
C GLY A 366 -19.65 14.43 -7.16
N TYR A 367 -19.31 13.40 -6.37
CA TYR A 367 -19.66 13.35 -4.95
C TYR A 367 -19.01 14.48 -4.14
N PHE A 368 -17.75 14.84 -4.46
CA PHE A 368 -17.08 15.97 -3.82
C PHE A 368 -17.80 17.28 -4.14
N ALA A 369 -18.15 17.52 -5.41
CA ALA A 369 -18.89 18.71 -5.82
C ALA A 369 -20.26 18.79 -5.11
N GLU A 370 -21.01 17.69 -5.10
CA GLU A 370 -22.31 17.61 -4.42
C GLU A 370 -22.18 17.95 -2.92
N LYS A 371 -21.21 17.35 -2.23
CA LYS A 371 -20.99 17.59 -0.80
C LYS A 371 -20.49 19.01 -0.52
N ILE A 372 -19.60 19.55 -1.35
CA ILE A 372 -19.19 20.96 -1.24
C ILE A 372 -20.40 21.89 -1.42
N LEU A 373 -21.25 21.66 -2.42
CA LEU A 373 -22.46 22.45 -2.64
C LEU A 373 -23.44 22.37 -1.45
N LYS A 374 -23.54 21.22 -0.79
CA LYS A 374 -24.34 21.10 0.45
C LYS A 374 -23.77 21.95 1.57
N GLN A 375 -22.45 22.02 1.73
CA GLN A 375 -21.78 22.72 2.84
C GLN A 375 -21.45 24.19 2.57
N ILE A 376 -21.47 24.64 1.31
CA ILE A 376 -21.13 26.02 0.98
C ILE A 376 -22.18 26.98 1.54
N ALA A 377 -21.69 28.07 2.14
CA ALA A 377 -22.50 29.20 2.57
C ALA A 377 -22.53 30.26 1.47
N VAL A 378 -23.62 31.04 1.42
CA VAL A 378 -23.69 32.20 0.53
C VAL A 378 -22.70 33.24 1.05
N PRO A 379 -21.71 33.67 0.24
CA PRO A 379 -20.74 34.65 0.67
C PRO A 379 -21.41 36.03 0.88
N PRO A 380 -20.87 36.88 1.77
CA PRO A 380 -21.31 38.27 1.88
C PRO A 380 -21.17 39.02 0.54
N ASP A 381 -22.02 40.01 0.28
CA ASP A 381 -22.06 40.74 -0.99
C ASP A 381 -20.70 41.35 -1.38
N GLU A 382 -19.91 41.81 -0.42
CA GLU A 382 -18.58 42.40 -0.64
C GLU A 382 -17.57 41.39 -1.23
N GLU A 383 -17.70 40.10 -0.90
CA GLU A 383 -16.81 39.03 -1.34
C GLU A 383 -17.31 38.34 -2.62
N SER A 384 -18.59 38.54 -2.97
CA SER A 384 -19.27 37.89 -4.10
C SER A 384 -18.66 38.22 -5.46
N TYR A 385 -17.95 39.36 -5.58
CA TYR A 385 -17.27 39.80 -6.81
C TYR A 385 -15.86 39.24 -6.99
N GLN A 386 -15.29 38.58 -5.98
CA GLN A 386 -13.98 37.95 -6.10
C GLN A 386 -14.06 36.71 -7.00
N GLU A 387 -12.96 36.38 -7.69
CA GLU A 387 -12.88 35.18 -8.54
C GLU A 387 -13.22 33.91 -7.75
N TRP A 388 -12.68 33.79 -6.53
CA TRP A 388 -13.03 32.75 -5.57
C TRP A 388 -13.30 33.37 -4.18
N PRO A 389 -14.56 33.56 -3.79
CA PRO A 389 -14.91 34.17 -2.50
C PRO A 389 -14.38 33.39 -1.30
N THR A 390 -14.47 32.05 -1.34
CA THR A 390 -14.04 31.16 -0.25
C THR A 390 -13.20 30.00 -0.78
N PRO A 391 -12.46 29.28 0.09
CA PRO A 391 -11.79 28.04 -0.27
C PRO A 391 -12.71 27.01 -0.93
N PHE A 392 -13.99 26.91 -0.55
CA PHE A 392 -14.93 26.02 -1.25
C PHE A 392 -15.20 26.43 -2.70
N HIS A 393 -15.29 27.72 -3.00
CA HIS A 393 -15.39 28.19 -4.39
C HIS A 393 -14.15 27.80 -5.19
N PHE A 394 -12.96 28.03 -4.63
CA PHE A 394 -11.72 27.59 -5.26
C PHE A 394 -11.68 26.06 -5.48
N LEU A 395 -12.12 25.27 -4.51
CA LEU A 395 -12.16 23.81 -4.63
C LEU A 395 -13.15 23.35 -5.71
N LEU A 396 -14.34 23.94 -5.80
CA LEU A 396 -15.29 23.66 -6.89
C LEU A 396 -14.71 24.00 -8.26
N TYR A 397 -14.09 25.17 -8.39
CA TYR A 397 -13.36 25.55 -9.61
C TYR A 397 -12.30 24.50 -9.95
N ARG A 398 -11.52 24.08 -8.96
CA ARG A 398 -10.44 23.09 -9.17
C ARG A 398 -10.98 21.74 -9.63
N LEU A 399 -12.11 21.27 -9.09
CA LEU A 399 -12.76 20.03 -9.56
C LEU A 399 -13.16 20.14 -11.04
N VAL A 400 -13.79 21.24 -11.44
CA VAL A 400 -14.19 21.49 -12.83
C VAL A 400 -12.97 21.60 -13.73
N SER A 401 -11.96 22.39 -13.35
CA SER A 401 -10.75 22.63 -14.13
C SER A 401 -9.93 21.35 -14.36
N ILE A 402 -9.82 20.49 -13.34
CA ILE A 402 -9.10 19.22 -13.48
C ILE A 402 -9.90 18.26 -14.39
N ALA A 403 -11.22 18.19 -14.24
CA ALA A 403 -12.04 17.34 -15.09
C ALA A 403 -12.05 17.79 -16.56
N THR A 404 -12.01 19.10 -16.84
CA THR A 404 -11.79 19.61 -18.21
C THR A 404 -10.42 19.23 -18.74
N ASP A 405 -9.39 19.29 -17.89
CA ASP A 405 -8.05 18.90 -18.30
C ASP A 405 -7.95 17.40 -18.61
N TRP A 406 -8.57 16.52 -17.80
CA TRP A 406 -8.68 15.09 -18.10
C TRP A 406 -9.38 14.79 -19.44
N ALA A 407 -10.40 15.57 -19.79
CA ALA A 407 -11.06 15.45 -21.09
C ALA A 407 -10.12 15.84 -22.25
N GLU A 408 -9.27 16.85 -22.05
CA GLU A 408 -8.29 17.31 -23.05
C GLU A 408 -7.03 16.42 -23.16
N GLN A 409 -6.65 15.71 -22.08
CA GLN A 409 -5.39 14.96 -22.06
C GLN A 409 -5.30 13.83 -23.10
N GLY A 410 -6.42 13.36 -23.64
CA GLY A 410 -6.43 12.35 -24.71
C GLY A 410 -5.54 12.70 -25.91
N ALA A 411 -5.42 13.98 -26.24
CA ALA A 411 -4.58 14.46 -27.35
C ALA A 411 -3.08 14.29 -27.11
N ARG A 412 -2.65 14.08 -25.86
CA ARG A 412 -1.24 14.07 -25.44
C ARG A 412 -0.73 12.68 -25.06
N ILE A 413 -1.55 11.64 -25.28
CA ILE A 413 -1.18 10.24 -25.03
C ILE A 413 -0.07 9.82 -26.00
N LYS A 414 0.94 9.11 -25.50
CA LYS A 414 2.00 8.52 -26.33
C LYS A 414 1.88 7.00 -26.30
N ASP A 415 1.80 6.38 -27.47
CA ASP A 415 1.61 4.93 -27.61
C ASP A 415 2.74 4.11 -26.98
N SER A 416 3.94 4.69 -26.81
CA SER A 416 5.08 4.05 -26.13
C SER A 416 4.90 3.89 -24.61
N GLU A 417 3.97 4.64 -24.01
CA GLU A 417 3.71 4.61 -22.57
C GLU A 417 2.56 3.64 -22.22
N ILE A 418 1.84 3.15 -23.22
CA ILE A 418 0.75 2.18 -23.07
C ILE A 418 1.34 0.76 -23.10
N PRO A 419 1.06 -0.10 -22.11
CA PRO A 419 1.48 -1.50 -22.14
C PRO A 419 0.93 -2.22 -23.39
N GLU A 420 1.77 -3.02 -24.06
CA GLU A 420 1.39 -3.75 -25.28
C GLU A 420 0.15 -4.63 -25.07
N ALA A 421 0.07 -5.31 -23.92
CA ALA A 421 -1.07 -6.15 -23.56
C ALA A 421 -2.39 -5.37 -23.48
N THR A 422 -2.35 -4.09 -23.11
CA THR A 422 -3.53 -3.22 -23.05
C THR A 422 -3.92 -2.74 -24.44
N ARG A 423 -2.93 -2.32 -25.24
CA ARG A 423 -3.14 -1.80 -26.60
C ARG A 423 -3.71 -2.86 -27.55
N ASP A 424 -3.28 -4.10 -27.40
CA ASP A 424 -3.71 -5.22 -28.24
C ASP A 424 -4.98 -5.91 -27.69
N GLY A 425 -5.54 -5.38 -26.58
CA GLY A 425 -6.76 -5.88 -25.96
C GLY A 425 -8.00 -5.61 -26.81
N ASP A 426 -8.96 -6.54 -26.78
CA ASP A 426 -10.24 -6.36 -27.45
C ASP A 426 -11.02 -5.19 -26.81
N GLY A 427 -11.61 -4.33 -27.65
CA GLY A 427 -12.35 -3.15 -27.19
C GLY A 427 -11.49 -2.01 -26.62
N PHE A 428 -10.18 -2.00 -26.84
CA PHE A 428 -9.31 -0.89 -26.40
C PHE A 428 -9.78 0.46 -26.94
N ASP A 429 -10.08 1.37 -26.02
CA ASP A 429 -10.47 2.74 -26.30
C ASP A 429 -9.43 3.72 -25.75
N ARG A 430 -8.69 4.35 -26.65
CA ARG A 430 -7.63 5.31 -26.33
C ARG A 430 -8.14 6.48 -25.49
N HIS A 431 -9.38 6.91 -25.71
CA HIS A 431 -9.95 8.09 -25.06
C HIS A 431 -10.97 7.72 -23.97
N TYR A 432 -10.94 6.47 -23.49
CA TYR A 432 -11.92 5.95 -22.52
C TYR A 432 -12.08 6.89 -21.30
N ILE A 433 -10.99 7.15 -20.58
CA ILE A 433 -11.01 8.01 -19.39
C ILE A 433 -11.38 9.45 -19.74
N SER A 434 -10.90 9.98 -20.88
CA SER A 434 -11.27 11.34 -21.31
C SER A 434 -12.76 11.47 -21.60
N LYS A 435 -13.41 10.45 -22.18
CA LYS A 435 -14.87 10.41 -22.36
C LYS A 435 -15.60 10.29 -21.02
N GLU A 436 -15.10 9.48 -20.09
CA GLU A 436 -15.67 9.39 -18.74
C GLU A 436 -15.55 10.71 -17.96
N ALA A 437 -14.45 11.46 -18.14
CA ALA A 437 -14.30 12.81 -17.59
C ALA A 437 -15.36 13.78 -18.14
N THR A 438 -15.78 13.64 -19.41
CA THR A 438 -16.89 14.45 -19.95
C THR A 438 -18.23 14.15 -19.27
N LYS A 439 -18.50 12.87 -18.95
CA LYS A 439 -19.70 12.47 -18.19
C LYS A 439 -19.70 13.06 -16.79
N LEU A 440 -18.56 13.01 -16.11
CA LEU A 440 -18.35 13.65 -14.81
C LEU A 440 -18.62 15.16 -14.88
N LEU A 441 -18.08 15.87 -15.87
CA LEU A 441 -18.33 17.31 -16.07
C LEU A 441 -19.81 17.62 -16.19
N GLY A 442 -20.53 16.86 -17.02
CA GLY A 442 -21.98 16.99 -17.17
C GLY A 442 -22.72 16.78 -15.86
N SER A 443 -22.31 15.77 -15.06
CA SER A 443 -22.88 15.52 -13.74
C SER A 443 -22.64 16.68 -12.77
N MET A 444 -21.42 17.21 -12.69
CA MET A 444 -21.11 18.34 -11.79
C MET A 444 -21.89 19.60 -12.18
N LEU A 445 -22.00 19.92 -13.47
CA LEU A 445 -22.74 21.10 -13.93
C LEU A 445 -24.24 20.98 -13.65
N ARG A 446 -24.81 19.78 -13.75
CA ARG A 446 -26.21 19.53 -13.38
C ARG A 446 -26.53 19.90 -11.94
N ASP A 447 -25.55 19.84 -11.04
CA ASP A 447 -25.73 20.22 -9.64
C ASP A 447 -25.35 21.69 -9.41
N ILE A 448 -24.28 22.18 -10.06
CA ILE A 448 -23.76 23.56 -9.89
C ILE A 448 -24.70 24.61 -10.49
N ILE A 449 -25.13 24.44 -11.75
CA ILE A 449 -25.90 25.45 -12.49
C ILE A 449 -27.25 25.78 -11.81
N PRO A 450 -28.06 24.81 -11.37
CA PRO A 450 -29.32 25.12 -10.69
C PRO A 450 -29.13 25.55 -9.22
N SER A 451 -27.95 25.40 -8.62
CA SER A 451 -27.73 25.69 -7.19
C SER A 451 -27.96 27.16 -6.85
N GLU A 452 -28.84 27.46 -5.90
CA GLU A 452 -29.12 28.82 -5.43
C GLU A 452 -28.00 29.38 -4.54
N LYS A 453 -27.14 28.50 -4.00
CA LYS A 453 -26.02 28.89 -3.13
C LYS A 453 -24.84 29.48 -3.89
N ILE A 454 -24.83 29.35 -5.21
CA ILE A 454 -23.75 29.82 -6.08
C ILE A 454 -24.21 31.06 -6.84
N SER A 455 -23.38 32.11 -6.82
CA SER A 455 -23.67 33.34 -7.55
C SER A 455 -23.73 33.11 -9.07
N ALA A 456 -24.52 33.91 -9.77
CA ALA A 456 -24.63 33.82 -11.22
C ALA A 456 -23.27 34.08 -11.93
N GLN A 457 -22.46 34.99 -11.38
CA GLN A 457 -21.13 35.28 -11.89
C GLN A 457 -20.22 34.05 -11.78
N PHE A 458 -20.22 33.37 -10.63
CA PHE A 458 -19.40 32.18 -10.45
C PHE A 458 -19.87 31.01 -11.33
N LYS A 459 -21.18 30.84 -11.54
CA LYS A 459 -21.72 29.85 -12.51
C LYS A 459 -21.24 30.13 -13.92
N THR A 460 -21.30 31.39 -14.35
CA THR A 460 -20.83 31.81 -15.68
C THR A 460 -19.34 31.52 -15.81
N TYR A 461 -18.52 31.88 -14.81
CA TYR A 461 -17.09 31.60 -14.79
C TYR A 461 -16.76 30.10 -14.92
N LEU A 462 -17.45 29.24 -14.15
CA LEU A 462 -17.24 27.78 -14.28
C LEU A 462 -17.66 27.25 -15.65
N LEU A 463 -18.76 27.78 -16.22
CA LEU A 463 -19.20 27.39 -17.56
C LEU A 463 -18.23 27.87 -18.64
N GLU A 464 -17.58 29.03 -18.47
CA GLU A 464 -16.51 29.48 -19.37
C GLU A 464 -15.37 28.47 -19.40
N VAL A 465 -14.91 27.98 -18.24
CA VAL A 465 -13.85 26.96 -18.18
C VAL A 465 -14.24 25.72 -19.01
N VAL A 466 -15.48 25.25 -18.84
CA VAL A 466 -16.02 24.08 -19.56
C VAL A 466 -16.12 24.34 -21.07
N VAL A 467 -16.70 25.48 -21.48
CA VAL A 467 -16.88 25.81 -22.89
C VAL A 467 -15.52 26.03 -23.57
N ARG A 468 -14.53 26.60 -22.87
CA ARG A 468 -13.16 26.74 -23.40
C ARG A 468 -12.56 25.38 -23.71
N SER A 469 -12.76 24.44 -22.79
CA SER A 469 -12.27 23.08 -22.96
C SER A 469 -12.93 22.39 -24.16
N HIS A 470 -14.24 22.51 -24.31
CA HIS A 470 -14.93 22.03 -25.51
C HIS A 470 -14.36 22.61 -26.80
N ILE A 471 -14.13 23.93 -26.86
CA ILE A 471 -13.52 24.57 -28.04
C ILE A 471 -12.13 23.98 -28.34
N ASN A 472 -11.32 23.73 -27.32
CA ASN A 472 -9.99 23.12 -27.49
C ASN A 472 -10.09 21.69 -28.05
N ILE A 473 -11.00 20.88 -27.49
CA ILE A 473 -11.24 19.49 -27.91
C ILE A 473 -11.76 19.45 -29.35
N GLN A 474 -12.74 20.30 -29.68
CA GLN A 474 -13.35 20.37 -31.02
C GLN A 474 -12.34 20.75 -32.11
N ARG A 475 -11.31 21.54 -31.78
CA ARG A 475 -10.25 21.95 -32.72
C ARG A 475 -9.28 20.82 -33.08
N ASP A 476 -9.19 19.77 -32.27
CA ASP A 476 -8.33 18.62 -32.54
C ASP A 476 -9.15 17.49 -33.17
N ALA A 477 -8.88 17.18 -34.44
CA ALA A 477 -9.56 16.13 -35.17
C ALA A 477 -9.40 14.73 -34.53
N ASN A 478 -8.32 14.51 -33.76
CA ASN A 478 -8.11 13.24 -33.06
C ASN A 478 -9.06 13.07 -31.88
N LEU A 479 -9.67 14.15 -31.38
CA LEU A 479 -10.58 14.13 -30.24
C LEU A 479 -12.05 14.25 -30.65
N ALA A 480 -12.39 13.97 -31.91
CA ALA A 480 -13.76 14.08 -32.39
C ALA A 480 -14.77 13.22 -31.58
N ASP A 481 -14.37 12.02 -31.17
CA ASP A 481 -15.19 11.13 -30.33
C ASP A 481 -15.37 11.70 -28.91
N VAL A 482 -14.32 12.30 -28.33
CA VAL A 482 -14.39 13.01 -27.05
C VAL A 482 -15.29 14.23 -27.16
N SER A 483 -15.18 15.03 -28.23
CA SER A 483 -16.02 16.20 -28.49
C SER A 483 -17.50 15.83 -28.57
N SER A 484 -17.82 14.75 -29.30
CA SER A 484 -19.19 14.23 -29.35
C SER A 484 -19.69 13.77 -27.97
N SER A 485 -18.88 13.01 -27.22
CA SER A 485 -19.22 12.60 -25.85
C SER A 485 -19.43 13.82 -24.95
N PHE A 486 -18.63 14.87 -25.12
CA PHE A 486 -18.71 16.10 -24.34
C PHE A 486 -20.05 16.79 -24.49
N LEU A 487 -20.47 17.02 -25.74
CA LEU A 487 -21.77 17.64 -26.05
C LEU A 487 -22.92 16.81 -25.48
N THR A 488 -22.90 15.50 -25.71
CA THR A 488 -23.92 14.59 -25.17
C THR A 488 -23.95 14.65 -23.65
N ALA A 489 -22.82 14.48 -22.97
CA ALA A 489 -22.74 14.43 -21.52
C ALA A 489 -23.18 15.74 -20.85
N VAL A 490 -22.69 16.88 -21.33
CA VAL A 490 -22.92 18.19 -20.69
C VAL A 490 -24.33 18.73 -20.95
N ILE A 491 -24.87 18.50 -22.16
CA ILE A 491 -26.16 19.08 -22.59
C ILE A 491 -27.30 18.09 -22.38
N ILE A 492 -27.17 16.88 -22.92
CA ILE A 492 -28.25 15.88 -22.99
C ILE A 492 -28.21 14.95 -21.77
N GLY A 493 -27.03 14.70 -21.19
CA GLY A 493 -26.79 13.67 -20.18
C GLY A 493 -26.40 12.33 -20.81
N SER A 494 -25.54 11.57 -20.12
CA SER A 494 -25.09 10.24 -20.56
C SER A 494 -26.11 9.15 -20.23
N ASP A 495 -26.15 8.70 -18.97
CA ASP A 495 -26.93 7.55 -18.53
C ASP A 495 -28.37 7.93 -18.19
N MET A 496 -28.55 9.18 -17.75
CA MET A 496 -29.84 9.76 -17.42
C MET A 496 -29.99 11.12 -18.12
N PRO A 497 -31.02 11.30 -18.95
CA PRO A 497 -31.27 12.56 -19.63
C PRO A 497 -31.36 13.74 -18.64
N THR A 498 -30.79 14.87 -19.04
CA THR A 498 -30.85 16.11 -18.27
C THR A 498 -32.28 16.67 -18.28
N LYS A 499 -32.67 17.32 -17.19
CA LYS A 499 -33.98 17.97 -17.08
C LYS A 499 -34.04 19.20 -17.98
N ASN A 500 -35.23 19.49 -18.51
CA ASN A 500 -35.44 20.69 -19.32
C ASN A 500 -35.10 21.98 -18.54
N SER A 501 -35.42 22.03 -17.24
CA SER A 501 -35.08 23.16 -16.37
C SER A 501 -33.57 23.42 -16.28
N TYR A 502 -32.75 22.37 -16.23
CA TYR A 502 -31.30 22.48 -16.27
C TYR A 502 -30.83 23.05 -17.61
N ARG A 503 -31.31 22.53 -18.74
CA ARG A 503 -30.90 23.01 -20.07
C ARG A 503 -31.28 24.47 -20.31
N VAL A 504 -32.43 24.92 -19.79
CA VAL A 504 -32.83 26.33 -19.82
C VAL A 504 -31.90 27.20 -18.95
N ALA A 505 -31.55 26.73 -17.76
CA ALA A 505 -30.59 27.44 -16.89
C ALA A 505 -29.18 27.49 -17.52
N LEU A 506 -28.72 26.38 -18.11
CA LEU A 506 -27.46 26.27 -18.83
C LEU A 506 -27.42 27.27 -20.00
N LYS A 507 -28.50 27.37 -20.79
CA LYS A 507 -28.60 28.36 -21.87
C LYS A 507 -28.55 29.80 -21.35
N ARG A 508 -29.20 30.09 -20.22
CA ARG A 508 -29.18 31.42 -19.60
C ARG A 508 -27.75 31.80 -19.18
N GLU A 509 -27.02 30.90 -18.55
CA GLU A 509 -25.62 31.17 -18.17
C GLU A 509 -24.72 31.22 -19.40
N PHE A 510 -24.91 30.33 -20.39
CA PHE A 510 -24.16 30.36 -21.65
C PHE A 510 -24.30 31.69 -22.38
N GLN A 511 -25.49 32.31 -22.39
CA GLN A 511 -25.72 33.60 -23.04
C GLN A 511 -24.95 34.78 -22.41
N LYS A 512 -24.50 34.64 -21.15
CA LYS A 512 -23.71 35.66 -20.44
C LYS A 512 -22.21 35.57 -20.73
N ILE A 513 -21.75 34.45 -21.28
CA ILE A 513 -20.36 34.25 -21.71
C ILE A 513 -19.99 35.27 -22.79
N ASP A 514 -18.72 35.67 -22.81
CA ASP A 514 -18.18 36.55 -23.84
C ASP A 514 -18.60 36.13 -25.27
N HIS A 515 -18.94 37.12 -26.07
CA HIS A 515 -19.47 36.93 -27.42
C HIS A 515 -18.49 36.25 -28.39
N VAL A 516 -17.17 36.48 -28.26
CA VAL A 516 -16.15 35.82 -29.10
C VAL A 516 -16.13 34.34 -28.79
N MET A 517 -16.09 34.00 -27.50
CA MET A 517 -16.10 32.61 -27.05
C MET A 517 -17.38 31.86 -27.44
N ARG A 518 -18.55 32.54 -27.38
CA ARG A 518 -19.80 31.96 -27.89
C ARG A 518 -19.80 31.75 -29.39
N SER A 519 -19.10 32.59 -30.16
CA SER A 519 -18.93 32.42 -31.60
C SER A 519 -18.06 31.20 -31.89
N ASP A 520 -16.97 31.02 -31.14
CA ASP A 520 -16.07 29.87 -31.27
C ASP A 520 -16.74 28.55 -30.84
N ALA A 521 -17.69 28.61 -29.90
CA ALA A 521 -18.47 27.45 -29.42
C ALA A 521 -19.76 27.22 -30.23
N SER A 522 -19.72 27.35 -31.56
CA SER A 522 -20.91 27.28 -32.41
C SER A 522 -21.64 25.94 -32.33
N GLU A 523 -20.91 24.83 -32.29
CA GLU A 523 -21.48 23.47 -32.18
C GLU A 523 -22.16 23.26 -30.83
N PHE A 524 -21.52 23.71 -29.74
CA PHE A 524 -22.10 23.68 -28.40
C PHE A 524 -23.42 24.45 -28.35
N ARG A 525 -23.44 25.65 -28.95
CA ARG A 525 -24.66 26.46 -29.05
C ARG A 525 -25.75 25.75 -29.85
N GLN A 526 -25.43 25.21 -31.00
CA GLN A 526 -26.40 24.50 -31.85
C GLN A 526 -26.99 23.28 -31.14
N ALA A 527 -26.15 22.47 -30.49
CA ALA A 527 -26.59 21.30 -29.72
C ALA A 527 -27.48 21.71 -28.55
N LEU A 528 -27.13 22.79 -27.83
CA LEU A 528 -27.93 23.30 -26.72
C LEU A 528 -29.27 23.85 -27.19
N ASP A 529 -29.29 24.61 -28.29
CA ASP A 529 -30.52 25.14 -28.88
C ASP A 529 -31.43 24.01 -29.38
N ALA A 530 -30.88 23.00 -30.06
CA ALA A 530 -31.62 21.84 -30.53
C ALA A 530 -32.20 21.00 -29.37
N SER A 531 -31.51 20.93 -28.23
CA SER A 531 -31.99 20.16 -27.07
C SER A 531 -33.25 20.76 -26.39
N LEU A 532 -33.57 22.02 -26.69
CA LEU A 532 -34.69 22.75 -26.08
C LEU A 532 -35.97 22.76 -26.91
N VAL A 533 -35.89 22.23 -28.14
CA VAL A 533 -37.02 21.97 -29.04
C VAL A 533 -37.54 20.58 -28.77
#